data_AF-A9L2S6-F1
#
_entry.id   AF-A9L2S6-F1
#
_cell.length_a   1.000
_cell.length_b   1.000
_cell.length_c   1.000
_cell.angle_alpha   90.00
_cell.angle_beta   90.00
_cell.angle_gamma   90.00
#
_symmetry.space_group_name_H-M   'P 1'
#
loop_
_entity.id
_entity.type
_entity.pdbx_description
1 polymer ?
#
loop_
_entity_poly.entity_id
_entity_poly.type
_entity_poly.pdbx_seq_one_letter_code
_entity_poly.pdbx_strand_id
1 'polypeptide(L)'
;MDTKSIINNELTLALSTFFEQYSQEQQSRLRSTLIAELQRMRLELEKCESNDSIEAITHQFVGIARYLQLKNTVPMANSCEREQFNHQLNDLLNTVMDYANER
;
A
#
# COMPACT_ATOMS: atom_id res chain seq x y z
N MET A 1 12.43 -11.44 17.78
CA MET A 1 11.54 -11.39 16.60
C MET A 1 11.46 -9.95 16.18
N ASP A 2 11.83 -9.66 14.94
CA ASP A 2 11.92 -8.30 14.39
C ASP A 2 10.50 -7.82 14.04
N THR A 3 10.07 -6.69 14.60
CA THR A 3 8.71 -6.14 14.46
C THR A 3 8.35 -5.89 12.99
N LYS A 4 9.36 -5.59 12.16
CA LYS A 4 9.21 -5.39 10.71
C LYS A 4 8.78 -6.68 9.98
N SER A 5 9.25 -7.84 10.42
CA SER A 5 8.87 -9.13 9.84
C SER A 5 7.43 -9.53 10.18
N ILE A 6 6.90 -9.08 11.31
CA ILE A 6 5.51 -9.36 11.73
C ILE A 6 4.54 -8.53 10.88
N ILE A 7 4.80 -7.24 10.72
CA ILE A 7 3.96 -6.33 9.91
C ILE A 7 3.92 -6.80 8.45
N ASN A 8 5.06 -7.19 7.87
CA ASN A 8 5.10 -7.72 6.51
C ASN A 8 4.28 -9.00 6.36
N ASN A 9 4.31 -9.91 7.34
CA ASN A 9 3.51 -11.15 7.29
C ASN A 9 2.01 -10.88 7.39
N GLU A 10 1.58 -9.97 8.27
CA GLU A 10 0.16 -9.59 8.40
C GLU A 10 -0.36 -8.89 7.14
N LEU A 11 0.48 -8.06 6.51
CA LEU A 11 0.14 -7.36 5.27
C LEU A 11 0.00 -8.33 4.11
N THR A 12 0.95 -9.25 3.93
CA THR A 12 0.87 -10.31 2.93
C THR A 12 -0.39 -11.16 3.12
N LEU A 13 -0.71 -11.54 4.36
CA LEU A 13 -1.91 -12.32 4.66
C LEU A 13 -3.20 -11.57 4.31
N ALA A 14 -3.29 -10.28 4.67
CA ALA A 14 -4.45 -9.45 4.37
C ALA A 14 -4.64 -9.26 2.86
N LEU A 15 -3.55 -9.02 2.13
CA LEU A 15 -3.58 -8.92 0.67
C LEU A 15 -3.98 -10.25 0.01
N SER A 16 -3.45 -11.39 0.47
CA SER A 16 -3.87 -12.69 -0.05
C SER A 16 -5.36 -12.93 0.16
N THR A 17 -5.85 -12.64 1.37
CA THR A 17 -7.27 -12.76 1.72
C THR A 17 -8.15 -11.85 0.85
N PHE A 18 -7.68 -10.65 0.52
CA PHE A 18 -8.37 -9.73 -0.38
C PHE A 18 -8.41 -10.28 -1.82
N PHE A 19 -7.26 -10.67 -2.38
CA PHE A 19 -7.16 -11.11 -3.77
C PHE A 19 -7.85 -12.45 -4.02
N GLU A 20 -7.87 -13.36 -3.06
CA GLU A 20 -8.50 -14.69 -3.19
C GLU A 20 -10.03 -14.63 -3.38
N GLN A 21 -10.65 -13.47 -3.17
CA GLN A 21 -12.07 -13.22 -3.46
C GLN A 21 -12.36 -13.11 -4.96
N TYR A 22 -11.33 -12.97 -5.79
CA TYR A 22 -11.44 -12.71 -7.23
C TYR A 22 -10.91 -13.89 -8.06
N SER A 23 -11.32 -13.99 -9.33
CA SER A 23 -10.75 -14.97 -10.26
C SER A 23 -9.28 -14.68 -10.54
N GLN A 24 -8.51 -15.67 -11.02
CA GLN A 24 -7.08 -15.49 -11.33
C GLN A 24 -6.81 -14.33 -12.31
N GLU A 25 -7.67 -14.19 -13.33
CA GLU A 25 -7.58 -13.07 -14.28
C GLU A 25 -7.84 -11.72 -13.61
N GLN A 26 -8.85 -11.64 -12.74
CA GLN A 26 -9.14 -10.44 -11.96
C GLN A 26 -8.04 -10.11 -10.97
N GLN A 27 -7.47 -11.11 -10.30
CA GLN A 27 -6.33 -10.95 -9.40
C GLN A 27 -5.13 -10.34 -10.12
N SER A 28 -4.79 -10.85 -11.31
CA SER A 28 -3.71 -10.28 -12.14
C SER A 28 -3.97 -8.81 -12.47
N ARG A 29 -5.18 -8.48 -12.98
CA ARG A 29 -5.55 -7.10 -13.33
C ARG A 29 -5.54 -6.16 -12.13
N LEU A 30 -6.09 -6.59 -10.99
CA LEU A 30 -6.13 -5.80 -9.76
C LEU A 30 -4.72 -5.57 -9.20
N ARG A 31 -3.86 -6.59 -9.20
CA ARG A 31 -2.45 -6.46 -8.78
C ARG A 31 -1.71 -5.44 -9.65
N SER A 32 -1.78 -5.57 -10.98
CA SER A 32 -1.12 -4.62 -11.90
C SER A 32 -1.63 -3.19 -11.72
N THR A 33 -2.94 -3.02 -11.55
CA THR A 33 -3.55 -1.69 -11.32
C THR A 33 -3.08 -1.09 -10.00
N LEU A 34 -3.06 -1.88 -8.93
CA LEU A 34 -2.62 -1.45 -7.61
C LEU A 34 -1.14 -1.06 -7.60
N ILE A 35 -0.28 -1.86 -8.23
CA ILE A 35 1.17 -1.56 -8.35
C ILE A 35 1.35 -0.23 -9.10
N ALA A 36 0.70 -0.05 -10.24
CA ALA A 36 0.79 1.17 -11.03
C ALA A 36 0.36 2.41 -10.22
N GLU A 37 -0.74 2.29 -9.47
CA GLU A 37 -1.26 3.38 -8.66
C GLU A 37 -0.33 3.74 -7.49
N LEU A 38 0.20 2.74 -6.77
CA LEU A 38 1.16 2.96 -5.68
C LEU A 38 2.48 3.55 -6.20
N GLN A 39 2.95 3.13 -7.37
CA GLN A 39 4.12 3.72 -8.04
C GLN A 39 3.86 5.18 -8.44
N ARG A 40 2.68 5.48 -9.00
CA ARG A 40 2.27 6.86 -9.33
C ARG A 40 2.31 7.73 -8.09
N MET A 41 1.69 7.29 -7.00
CA MET A 41 1.67 8.01 -5.73
C MET A 41 3.07 8.24 -5.15
N ARG A 42 3.98 7.26 -5.29
CA ARG A 42 5.37 7.41 -4.83
C ARG A 42 6.10 8.50 -5.61
N LEU A 43 5.95 8.49 -6.95
CA LEU A 43 6.53 9.53 -7.81
C LEU A 43 5.93 10.91 -7.53
N GLU A 44 4.64 10.98 -7.21
CA GLU A 44 3.99 12.23 -6.81
C GLU A 44 4.51 12.71 -5.46
N LEU A 45 4.69 11.82 -4.49
CA LEU A 45 5.25 12.14 -3.18
C LEU A 45 6.68 12.66 -3.29
N GLU A 46 7.51 12.11 -4.19
CA GLU A 46 8.87 12.60 -4.47
C GLU A 46 8.85 14.04 -5.00
N LYS A 47 7.88 14.36 -5.85
CA LYS A 47 7.72 15.69 -6.49
C LYS A 47 6.97 16.71 -5.63
N CYS A 48 6.33 16.29 -4.55
CA CYS A 48 5.60 17.19 -3.68
C CYS A 48 6.54 18.10 -2.89
N GLU A 49 6.32 19.41 -3.02
CA GLU A 49 7.03 20.45 -2.25
C GLU A 49 6.14 21.08 -1.17
N SER A 50 4.82 20.90 -1.24
CA SER A 50 3.84 21.47 -0.30
C SER A 50 3.14 20.39 0.54
N ASN A 51 2.83 20.73 1.80
CA ASN A 51 2.12 19.83 2.72
C ASN A 51 0.72 19.46 2.22
N ASP A 52 0.00 20.39 1.61
CA ASP A 52 -1.35 20.16 1.06
C ASP A 52 -1.34 19.06 -0.02
N SER A 53 -0.27 18.99 -0.82
CA SER A 53 -0.12 17.93 -1.82
C SER A 53 0.18 16.57 -1.17
N ILE A 54 0.96 16.55 -0.09
CA ILE A 54 1.23 15.32 0.68
C ILE A 54 -0.06 14.82 1.35
N GLU A 55 -0.89 15.73 1.88
CA GLU A 55 -2.18 15.39 2.48
C GLU A 55 -3.13 14.75 1.43
N ALA A 56 -3.20 15.31 0.22
CA ALA A 56 -4.00 14.73 -0.86
C ALA A 56 -3.56 13.30 -1.22
N ILE A 57 -2.25 13.06 -1.34
CA ILE A 57 -1.70 11.71 -1.62
C ILE A 57 -1.96 10.77 -0.43
N THR A 58 -1.83 11.28 0.80
CA THR A 58 -2.11 10.51 2.02
C THR A 58 -3.58 10.08 2.06
N HIS A 59 -4.51 10.97 1.70
CA HIS A 59 -5.92 10.63 1.60
C HIS A 59 -6.20 9.54 0.55
N GLN A 60 -5.54 9.61 -0.62
CA GLN A 60 -5.65 8.56 -1.63
C GLN A 60 -5.14 7.22 -1.08
N PHE A 61 -4.00 7.22 -0.38
CA PHE A 61 -3.41 6.03 0.22
C PHE A 61 -4.35 5.39 1.24
N VAL A 62 -4.94 6.21 2.13
CA VAL A 62 -5.93 5.76 3.11
C VAL A 62 -7.14 5.16 2.40
N GLY A 63 -7.59 5.72 1.28
CA GLY A 63 -8.66 5.18 0.45
C GLY A 63 -8.33 3.78 -0.08
N ILE A 64 -7.14 3.61 -0.66
CA ILE A 64 -6.64 2.32 -1.15
C ILE A 64 -6.56 1.31 0.00
N ALA A 65 -5.95 1.67 1.11
CA ALA A 65 -5.78 0.77 2.23
C ALA A 65 -7.13 0.35 2.87
N ARG A 66 -8.13 1.24 2.87
CA ARG A 66 -9.50 0.89 3.26
C ARG A 66 -10.15 -0.07 2.28
N TYR A 67 -9.99 0.14 0.97
CA TYR A 67 -10.49 -0.76 -0.06
C TYR A 67 -9.89 -2.17 0.09
N LEU A 68 -8.59 -2.25 0.38
CA LEU A 68 -7.86 -3.49 0.65
C LEU A 68 -8.11 -4.06 2.06
N GLN A 69 -8.98 -3.43 2.85
CA GLN A 69 -9.32 -3.83 4.23
C GLN A 69 -8.12 -3.86 5.22
N LEU A 70 -7.07 -3.09 4.94
CA LEU A 70 -5.81 -3.04 5.72
C LEU A 70 -5.89 -2.18 6.99
N LYS A 71 -7.09 -1.86 7.47
CA LYS A 71 -7.33 -0.92 8.59
C LYS A 71 -6.61 -1.31 9.89
N ASN A 72 -6.29 -2.58 10.06
CA ASN A 72 -5.62 -3.11 11.25
C ASN A 72 -4.11 -3.33 11.06
N THR A 73 -3.62 -3.20 9.83
CA THR A 73 -2.26 -3.60 9.44
C THR A 73 -1.38 -2.42 9.08
N VAL A 74 -1.98 -1.39 8.48
CA VAL A 74 -1.29 -0.14 8.18
C VAL A 74 -1.79 0.90 9.19
N PRO A 75 -0.94 1.37 10.12
CA PRO A 75 -1.34 2.40 11.06
C PRO A 75 -1.63 3.69 10.29
N MET A 76 -2.91 4.05 10.14
CA MET A 76 -3.33 5.27 9.46
C MET A 76 -2.97 6.46 10.33
N ALA A 77 -1.76 7.00 10.18
CA ALA A 77 -1.34 8.18 10.92
C ALA A 77 -2.16 9.37 10.43
N ASN A 78 -2.87 10.03 11.35
CA ASN A 78 -3.55 11.31 11.10
C ASN A 78 -2.54 12.48 11.05
N SER A 79 -1.25 12.23 11.26
CA SER A 79 -0.17 13.22 11.25
C SER A 79 0.81 12.91 10.12
N CYS A 80 0.90 13.85 9.19
CA CYS A 80 1.56 13.80 7.90
C CYS A 80 3.10 13.98 8.02
N GLU A 81 3.80 13.05 8.68
CA GLU A 81 5.25 12.99 8.53
C GLU A 81 5.58 12.33 7.19
N ARG A 82 6.09 13.12 6.23
CA ARG A 82 6.42 12.68 4.87
C ARG A 82 7.24 11.39 4.85
N GLU A 83 8.20 11.26 5.76
CA GLU A 83 9.07 10.08 5.88
C GLU A 83 8.27 8.84 6.30
N GLN A 84 7.41 8.97 7.31
CA GLN A 84 6.54 7.89 7.76
C GLN A 84 5.58 7.45 6.64
N PHE A 85 4.95 8.40 5.96
CA PHE A 85 4.09 8.10 4.83
C PHE A 85 4.85 7.41 3.69
N ASN A 86 6.04 7.91 3.36
CA ASN A 86 6.91 7.30 2.36
C ASN A 86 7.26 5.85 2.73
N HIS A 87 7.55 5.56 4.00
CA HIS A 87 7.79 4.20 4.46
C HIS A 87 6.56 3.30 4.26
N GLN A 88 5.38 3.73 4.70
CA GLN A 88 4.14 2.96 4.56
C GLN A 88 3.77 2.68 3.10
N LEU A 89 3.95 3.69 2.24
CA LEU A 89 3.71 3.56 0.81
C LEU A 89 4.66 2.55 0.17
N ASN A 90 5.95 2.62 0.50
CA ASN A 90 6.94 1.69 -0.03
C ASN A 90 6.75 0.27 0.51
N ASP A 91 6.40 0.11 1.78
CA ASP A 91 6.12 -1.21 2.37
C ASP A 91 4.95 -1.87 1.65
N LEU A 92 3.82 -1.17 1.47
CA LEU A 92 2.67 -1.70 0.72
C LEU A 92 3.02 -2.03 -0.74
N LEU A 93 3.72 -1.12 -1.43
CA LEU A 93 4.14 -1.34 -2.81
C LEU A 93 5.00 -2.60 -2.95
N ASN A 94 6.01 -2.74 -2.10
CA ASN A 94 6.92 -3.89 -2.12
C ASN A 94 6.16 -5.18 -1.83
N THR A 95 5.28 -5.20 -0.81
CA THR A 95 4.50 -6.41 -0.50
C THR A 95 3.57 -6.81 -1.65
N VAL A 96 2.92 -5.86 -2.32
CA VAL A 96 2.08 -6.17 -3.49
C VAL A 96 2.93 -6.70 -4.66
N MET A 97 4.12 -6.14 -4.87
CA MET A 97 5.05 -6.62 -5.90
C MET A 97 5.58 -8.03 -5.60
N ASP A 98 5.96 -8.30 -4.35
CA ASP A 98 6.45 -9.61 -3.92
C ASP A 98 5.35 -10.66 -4.08
N TYR A 99 4.12 -10.35 -3.66
CA TYR A 99 2.95 -11.20 -3.89
C TYR A 99 2.64 -11.44 -5.38
N ALA A 100 2.99 -10.49 -6.25
CA ALA A 100 2.86 -10.67 -7.70
C ALA A 100 3.92 -11.61 -8.28
N ASN A 101 5.12 -11.67 -7.69
CA ASN A 101 6.24 -12.48 -8.15
C ASN A 101 6.22 -13.92 -7.61
N GLU A 102 5.55 -14.18 -6.48
CA GLU A 102 5.49 -15.50 -5.83
C GLU A 102 4.40 -16.44 -6.40
N ARG A 103 3.51 -15.98 -7.29
CA ARG A 103 2.42 -16.76 -7.89
C ARG A 103 2.39 -16.66 -9.40
#